data_AF-A0AAN7LM25-F1
#
_entry.id   AF-A0AAN7LM25-F1
#
_cell.length_a   1.000
_cell.length_b   1.000
_cell.length_c   1.000
_cell.angle_alpha   90.00
_cell.angle_beta   90.00
_cell.angle_gamma   90.00
#
_symmetry.space_group_name_H-M   'P 1'
#
loop_
_entity.id
_entity.type
_entity.pdbx_description
1 polymer ?
#
loop_
_entity_poly.entity_id
_entity_poly.type
_entity_poly.pdbx_seq_one_letter_code
_entity_poly.pdbx_strand_id
1 'polypeptide(L)'
;MALAVDPLFFYALSIRSGGGGTLCLYMDGGLTAVVTVLRTFIDTVHLFHMWLQLRLAYVSRESLVVGCGKLVWDPSAIASHYVHSLKGFWFDFFVILPVPQAVFCLLLPKLLIREEKAELITTILLLIFLFQFLPRAYHSIYLTRRMQKVTGYIFGTIRWGFGLNLMAYFIASQVAGGCWYVLAIQRIASCMRKQCERSGSCNLSSSCFEDACYQFQLAAAGNVGDPCSSNSSSSSAAAGGGGVRTRVSICLDVNGPYNYGIYQWALPVISSNSIAVKILYPIFWGLMSLSTFGNILEPTSHWLEVIFSICTVLSGLLLFTLLIGNIQVFLHAVMERKRKMQLRFRDLEWWMRRRQLPSPLKQRVRHYEKQNWAAMGGEDEMDLIKHLPEGLRRDIKRHLCLELIKKVPLFHILDDLILDNICDRLKPLVFSNDEKIIREGDPVRRMVFVVNGRIKRSQCLSNGTVATSTLESGGFLGDELLSWCLRRPFMDRLPASSATFICLVPVEAFELEAGHLRYITDHFRYRFANESLKRTARYYSSNWRTWAAVNIQFAWRRYKRRSGGNGSTLRERRLLRYAAMFMSIRPHDHLE
;
A
#
# COMPACT_ATOMS: atom_id res chain seq x y z
N MET A 1 -13.59 17.05 0.74
CA MET A 1 -13.96 17.97 1.84
C MET A 1 -15.22 18.77 1.50
N ALA A 2 -15.26 19.59 0.43
CA ALA A 2 -16.48 20.34 0.04
C ALA A 2 -17.75 19.46 -0.03
N LEU A 3 -17.64 18.29 -0.67
CA LEU A 3 -18.73 17.31 -0.81
C LEU A 3 -19.31 16.80 0.52
N ALA A 4 -18.52 16.79 1.59
CA ALA A 4 -18.98 16.35 2.92
C ALA A 4 -19.62 17.49 3.73
N VAL A 5 -19.36 18.75 3.36
CA VAL A 5 -19.88 19.92 4.07
C VAL A 5 -21.21 20.38 3.48
N ASP A 6 -21.38 20.26 2.15
CA ASP A 6 -22.59 20.73 1.46
C ASP A 6 -23.91 20.13 2.02
N PRO A 7 -24.01 18.82 2.38
CA PRO A 7 -25.24 18.27 2.95
C PRO A 7 -25.58 18.80 4.35
N LEU A 8 -24.61 19.37 5.09
CA LEU A 8 -24.84 19.87 6.45
C LEU A 8 -25.77 21.09 6.48
N PHE A 9 -25.88 21.84 5.38
CA PHE A 9 -26.83 22.93 5.23
C PHE A 9 -28.28 22.47 5.41
N PHE A 10 -28.59 21.22 5.04
CA PHE A 10 -29.93 20.67 5.20
C PHE A 10 -30.32 20.46 6.67
N TYR A 11 -29.36 20.16 7.54
CA TYR A 11 -29.62 19.94 8.97
C TYR A 11 -29.81 21.24 9.76
N ALA A 12 -29.59 22.41 9.13
CA ALA A 12 -29.91 23.71 9.71
C ALA A 12 -31.42 24.01 9.71
N LEU A 13 -32.19 23.33 8.87
CA LEU A 13 -33.65 23.42 8.88
C LEU A 13 -34.21 22.54 9.98
N SER A 14 -35.11 23.07 10.79
CA SER A 14 -35.77 22.33 11.85
C SER A 14 -37.21 22.78 12.05
N ILE A 15 -38.02 21.96 12.70
CA ILE A 15 -39.39 22.31 13.04
C ILE A 15 -39.47 22.37 14.57
N ARG A 16 -39.80 23.55 15.12
CA ARG A 16 -39.96 23.73 16.57
C ARG A 16 -41.41 24.03 16.91
N SER A 17 -41.88 23.47 18.02
CA SER A 17 -43.16 23.83 18.62
C SER A 17 -43.01 25.14 19.40
N GLY A 18 -43.64 26.20 18.91
CA GLY A 18 -43.69 27.50 19.58
C GLY A 18 -44.64 27.51 20.79
N GLY A 19 -44.42 28.45 21.70
CA GLY A 19 -45.32 28.69 22.84
C GLY A 19 -46.72 29.05 22.35
N GLY A 20 -47.67 28.12 22.48
CA GLY A 20 -49.03 28.25 21.94
C GLY A 20 -49.50 27.05 21.12
N GLY A 21 -48.61 26.13 20.74
CA GLY A 21 -48.94 24.93 19.97
C GLY A 21 -48.93 25.12 18.46
N THR A 22 -48.26 26.15 17.96
CA THR A 22 -47.95 26.35 16.53
C THR A 22 -46.60 25.72 16.20
N LEU A 23 -46.53 24.92 15.13
CA LEU A 23 -45.31 24.26 14.65
C LEU A 23 -44.72 25.05 13.49
N CYS A 24 -43.48 25.53 13.67
CA CYS A 24 -42.87 26.49 12.77
C CYS A 24 -41.53 26.01 12.24
N LEU A 25 -41.29 26.28 10.95
CA LEU A 25 -40.03 25.95 10.29
C LEU A 25 -38.99 27.00 10.66
N TYR A 26 -38.07 26.59 11.53
CA TYR A 26 -37.00 27.41 12.08
C TYR A 26 -35.67 27.03 11.47
N MET A 27 -34.86 28.02 11.13
CA MET A 27 -33.49 27.85 10.64
C MET A 27 -32.50 28.18 11.76
N ASP A 28 -31.64 27.24 12.10
CA ASP A 28 -30.58 27.44 13.09
C ASP A 28 -29.47 28.33 12.50
N GLY A 29 -29.48 29.60 12.88
CA GLY A 29 -28.48 30.58 12.46
C GLY A 29 -27.06 30.23 12.90
N GLY A 30 -26.90 29.57 14.05
CA GLY A 30 -25.60 29.14 14.58
C GLY A 30 -24.97 28.04 13.73
N LEU A 31 -25.73 26.97 13.46
CA LEU A 31 -25.27 25.89 12.58
C LEU A 31 -25.01 26.40 11.15
N THR A 32 -25.87 27.29 10.63
CA THR A 32 -25.67 27.91 9.31
C THR A 32 -24.39 28.75 9.27
N ALA A 33 -24.10 29.53 10.31
CA ALA A 33 -22.86 30.30 10.41
C ALA A 33 -21.61 29.39 10.44
N VAL A 34 -21.64 28.31 11.21
CA VAL A 34 -20.51 27.36 11.27
C VAL A 34 -20.27 26.68 9.92
N VAL A 35 -21.32 26.19 9.27
CA VAL A 35 -21.22 25.51 7.97
C VAL A 35 -20.76 26.48 6.88
N THR A 36 -21.24 27.73 6.89
CA THR A 36 -20.79 28.76 5.95
C THR A 36 -19.31 29.08 6.14
N VAL A 37 -18.84 29.31 7.37
CA VAL A 37 -17.42 29.54 7.66
C VAL A 37 -16.55 28.38 7.17
N LEU A 38 -16.91 27.14 7.51
CA LEU A 38 -16.17 25.95 7.06
C LEU A 38 -16.13 25.86 5.53
N ARG A 39 -17.26 26.17 4.87
CA ARG A 39 -17.37 26.11 3.42
C ARG A 39 -16.55 27.22 2.74
N THR A 40 -16.55 28.44 3.26
CA THR A 40 -15.73 29.55 2.75
C THR A 40 -14.24 29.23 2.85
N PHE A 41 -13.78 28.62 3.94
CA PHE A 41 -12.40 28.15 4.07
C PHE A 41 -12.04 27.10 2.99
N ILE A 42 -12.96 26.20 2.66
CA ILE A 42 -12.72 25.23 1.59
C ILE A 42 -12.67 25.94 0.22
N ASP A 43 -13.53 26.94 -0.01
CA ASP A 43 -13.54 27.69 -1.27
C ASP A 43 -12.27 28.53 -1.46
N THR A 44 -11.69 29.10 -0.40
CA THR A 44 -10.39 29.82 -0.48
C THR A 44 -9.25 28.88 -0.89
N VAL A 45 -9.24 27.64 -0.39
CA VAL A 45 -8.27 26.62 -0.82
C VAL A 45 -8.43 26.27 -2.31
N HIS A 46 -9.66 26.18 -2.82
CA HIS A 46 -9.90 25.92 -4.24
C HIS A 46 -9.51 27.12 -5.12
N LEU A 47 -9.76 28.35 -4.65
CA LEU A 47 -9.30 29.58 -5.33
C LEU A 47 -7.77 29.63 -5.40
N PHE A 48 -7.08 29.25 -4.32
CA PHE A 48 -5.63 29.15 -4.31
C PHE A 48 -5.13 28.10 -5.31
N HIS A 49 -5.78 26.93 -5.38
CA HIS A 49 -5.46 25.91 -6.38
C HIS A 49 -5.70 26.38 -7.82
N MET A 50 -6.79 27.09 -8.10
CA MET A 50 -7.06 27.69 -9.40
C MET A 50 -6.00 28.73 -9.77
N TRP A 51 -5.57 29.56 -8.81
CA TRP A 51 -4.48 30.52 -8.98
C TRP A 51 -3.14 29.84 -9.28
N LEU A 52 -2.84 28.72 -8.62
CA LEU A 52 -1.67 27.92 -8.95
C LEU A 52 -1.74 27.34 -10.37
N GLN A 53 -2.91 26.88 -10.82
CA GLN A 53 -3.06 26.36 -12.18
C GLN A 53 -2.81 27.41 -13.27
N LEU A 54 -3.09 28.69 -12.99
CA LEU A 54 -2.74 29.80 -13.89
C LEU A 54 -1.23 30.04 -14.01
N ARG A 55 -0.42 29.53 -13.07
CA ARG A 55 1.04 29.69 -13.04
C ARG A 55 1.81 28.39 -13.28
N LEU A 56 1.13 27.25 -13.31
CA LEU A 56 1.75 25.94 -13.48
C LEU A 56 2.05 25.67 -14.95
N ALA A 57 3.32 25.39 -15.24
CA ALA A 57 3.77 24.95 -16.55
C ALA A 57 3.03 23.66 -16.97
N TYR A 58 2.66 23.57 -18.24
CA TYR A 58 2.00 22.39 -18.80
C TYR A 58 2.84 21.73 -19.89
N VAL A 59 2.66 20.42 -20.06
CA VAL A 59 3.28 19.66 -21.14
C VAL A 59 2.37 19.73 -22.36
N SER A 60 2.93 20.20 -23.49
CA SER A 60 2.18 20.34 -24.73
C SER A 60 1.79 18.96 -25.31
N ARG A 61 0.52 18.78 -25.70
CA ARG A 61 0.04 17.52 -26.32
C ARG A 61 0.70 17.23 -27.66
N GLU A 62 1.06 18.24 -28.42
CA GLU A 62 1.71 18.10 -29.73
C GLU A 62 3.12 17.52 -29.61
N SER A 63 3.86 17.88 -28.57
CA SER A 63 5.20 17.31 -28.31
C SER A 63 5.17 15.91 -27.68
N LEU A 64 4.03 15.48 -27.13
CA LEU A 64 3.82 14.11 -26.65
C LEU A 64 3.67 13.11 -27.81
N VAL A 65 3.12 13.52 -28.95
CA VAL A 65 3.01 12.68 -30.16
C VAL A 65 4.40 12.37 -30.76
N VAL A 66 5.36 13.28 -30.56
CA VAL A 66 6.77 13.13 -30.99
C VAL A 66 7.66 12.53 -29.88
N GLY A 67 7.09 12.17 -28.72
CA GLY A 67 7.82 11.56 -27.59
C GLY A 67 8.75 12.51 -26.82
N CYS A 68 8.74 13.81 -27.12
CA CYS A 68 9.72 14.78 -26.61
C CYS A 68 9.21 15.62 -25.43
N GLY A 69 7.89 15.69 -25.21
CA GLY A 69 7.27 16.24 -23.99
C GLY A 69 7.79 17.61 -23.54
N LYS A 70 7.81 18.62 -24.43
CA LYS A 70 8.29 19.97 -24.12
C LYS A 70 7.36 20.68 -23.11
N LEU A 71 7.93 21.14 -22.00
CA LEU A 71 7.28 22.04 -21.05
C LEU A 71 7.22 23.47 -21.60
N VAL A 72 6.04 24.08 -21.54
CA VAL A 72 5.82 25.50 -21.88
C VAL A 72 5.82 26.31 -20.58
N TRP A 73 6.68 27.32 -20.49
CA TRP A 73 6.90 28.15 -19.30
C TRP A 73 6.33 29.58 -19.41
N ASP A 74 5.89 29.99 -20.60
CA ASP A 74 5.45 31.37 -20.84
C ASP A 74 4.14 31.69 -20.10
N PRO A 75 4.11 32.71 -19.23
CA PRO A 75 2.97 32.98 -18.35
C PRO A 75 1.71 33.37 -19.12
N SER A 76 1.85 34.11 -20.22
CA SER A 76 0.73 34.50 -21.09
C SER A 76 0.14 33.31 -21.86
N ALA A 77 0.99 32.39 -22.32
CA ALA A 77 0.57 31.18 -23.01
C ALA A 77 -0.13 30.20 -22.05
N ILE A 78 0.38 30.05 -20.82
CA ILE A 78 -0.24 29.25 -19.76
C ILE A 78 -1.63 29.79 -19.42
N ALA A 79 -1.74 31.10 -19.16
CA ALA A 79 -3.00 31.74 -18.80
C ALA A 79 -4.04 31.63 -19.94
N SER A 80 -3.65 31.92 -21.17
CA SER A 80 -4.54 31.81 -22.34
C SER A 80 -5.02 30.37 -22.56
N HIS A 81 -4.11 29.39 -22.49
CA HIS A 81 -4.47 27.98 -22.66
C HIS A 81 -5.43 27.48 -21.57
N TYR A 82 -5.24 27.89 -20.32
CA TYR A 82 -6.13 27.50 -19.22
C TYR A 82 -7.50 28.19 -19.29
N VAL A 83 -7.54 29.50 -19.56
CA VAL A 83 -8.78 30.30 -19.61
C VAL A 83 -9.64 29.95 -20.83
N HIS A 84 -9.04 29.68 -21.99
CA HIS A 84 -9.77 29.31 -23.20
C HIS A 84 -10.25 27.86 -23.19
N SER A 85 -9.80 27.05 -22.23
CA SER A 85 -10.26 25.68 -22.05
C SER A 85 -11.58 25.62 -21.30
N LEU A 86 -12.67 25.33 -22.02
CA LEU A 86 -14.00 25.11 -21.45
C LEU A 86 -14.03 23.98 -20.39
N LYS A 87 -13.11 23.00 -20.51
CA LYS A 87 -12.98 21.87 -19.56
C LYS A 87 -12.05 22.17 -18.38
N GLY A 88 -11.38 23.32 -18.37
CA GLY A 88 -10.45 23.77 -17.33
C GLY A 88 -11.06 24.90 -16.53
N PHE A 89 -10.69 26.14 -16.86
CA PHE A 89 -11.04 27.34 -16.08
C PHE A 89 -12.55 27.50 -15.83
N TRP A 90 -13.39 27.40 -16.87
CA TRP A 90 -14.84 27.60 -16.72
C TRP A 90 -15.51 26.52 -15.87
N PHE A 91 -15.02 25.27 -15.97
CA PHE A 91 -15.50 24.17 -15.14
C PHE A 91 -15.06 24.34 -13.68
N ASP A 92 -13.79 24.72 -13.45
CA ASP A 92 -13.26 24.98 -12.11
C ASP A 92 -13.96 26.18 -11.44
N PHE A 93 -14.20 27.25 -12.19
CA PHE A 93 -14.94 28.43 -11.74
C PHE A 93 -16.38 28.11 -11.31
N PHE A 94 -17.09 27.34 -12.13
CA PHE A 94 -18.47 26.93 -11.83
C PHE A 94 -18.54 26.05 -10.56
N VAL A 95 -17.58 25.15 -10.36
CA VAL A 95 -17.50 24.26 -9.20
C VAL A 95 -17.29 25.04 -7.89
N ILE A 96 -16.51 26.13 -7.94
CA ILE A 96 -16.16 26.98 -6.78
C ILE A 96 -17.31 27.90 -6.37
N LEU A 97 -18.24 28.22 -7.27
CA LEU A 97 -19.29 29.21 -7.02
C LEU A 97 -20.08 28.90 -5.72
N PRO A 98 -20.20 29.81 -4.75
CA PRO A 98 -20.82 29.54 -3.45
C PRO A 98 -22.36 29.61 -3.50
N VAL A 99 -23.00 29.02 -4.52
CA VAL A 99 -24.47 29.03 -4.68
C VAL A 99 -25.23 28.51 -3.43
N PRO A 100 -24.82 27.45 -2.70
CA PRO A 100 -25.57 26.99 -1.53
C PRO A 100 -25.48 28.01 -0.40
N GLN A 101 -24.32 28.65 -0.20
CA GLN A 101 -24.15 29.69 0.82
C GLN A 101 -25.04 30.90 0.49
N ALA A 102 -25.06 31.36 -0.76
CA ALA A 102 -25.91 32.47 -1.17
C ALA A 102 -27.39 32.12 -1.01
N VAL A 103 -27.79 30.90 -1.35
CA VAL A 103 -29.18 30.46 -1.22
C VAL A 103 -29.60 30.33 0.25
N PHE A 104 -28.80 29.72 1.11
CA PHE A 104 -29.12 29.59 2.54
C PHE A 104 -29.02 30.92 3.32
N CYS A 105 -28.07 31.80 2.99
CA CYS A 105 -27.90 33.07 3.70
C CYS A 105 -28.77 34.21 3.17
N LEU A 106 -29.07 34.26 1.87
CA LEU A 106 -29.77 35.42 1.25
C LEU A 106 -31.15 35.06 0.73
N LEU A 107 -31.31 33.87 0.14
CA LEU A 107 -32.57 33.50 -0.54
C LEU A 107 -33.57 32.87 0.42
N LEU A 108 -33.15 31.92 1.26
CA LEU A 108 -34.00 31.28 2.27
C LEU A 108 -34.69 32.28 3.19
N PRO A 109 -33.97 33.19 3.89
CA PRO A 109 -34.62 34.12 4.81
C PRO A 109 -35.61 35.02 4.08
N LYS A 110 -35.31 35.46 2.85
CA LYS A 110 -36.21 36.30 2.04
C LYS A 110 -37.44 35.57 1.52
N LEU A 111 -37.31 34.30 1.12
CA LEU A 111 -38.42 33.48 0.65
C LEU A 111 -39.32 33.01 1.80
N LEU A 112 -38.75 32.76 2.98
CA LEU A 112 -39.48 32.45 4.20
C LEU A 112 -40.34 33.63 4.68
N ILE A 113 -39.86 34.86 4.49
CA ILE A 113 -40.60 36.09 4.80
C ILE A 113 -41.73 36.37 3.78
N ARG A 114 -41.62 35.85 2.54
CA ARG A 114 -42.55 36.17 1.43
C ARG A 114 -43.70 35.17 1.25
N GLU A 115 -43.92 34.28 2.23
CA GLU A 115 -45.10 33.39 2.31
C GLU A 115 -45.35 32.49 1.07
N GLU A 116 -44.33 32.18 0.29
CA GLU A 116 -44.49 31.21 -0.81
C GLU A 116 -44.48 29.76 -0.32
N LYS A 117 -45.21 28.90 -1.02
CA LYS A 117 -45.46 27.48 -0.70
C LYS A 117 -44.16 26.77 -0.26
N ALA A 118 -44.04 26.44 1.03
CA ALA A 118 -42.85 25.79 1.61
C ALA A 118 -42.39 24.53 0.84
N GLU A 119 -43.34 23.78 0.25
CA GLU A 119 -43.05 22.62 -0.61
C GLU A 119 -42.26 22.97 -1.88
N LEU A 120 -42.56 24.13 -2.48
CA LEU A 120 -41.87 24.61 -3.69
C LEU A 120 -40.48 25.14 -3.35
N ILE A 121 -40.31 25.73 -2.18
CA ILE A 121 -39.01 26.19 -1.67
C ILE A 121 -38.08 25.00 -1.39
N THR A 122 -38.55 23.97 -0.68
CA THR A 122 -37.72 22.78 -0.37
C THR A 122 -37.33 21.99 -1.61
N THR A 123 -38.22 21.91 -2.60
CA THR A 123 -37.92 21.26 -3.89
C THR A 123 -36.92 22.05 -4.73
N ILE A 124 -37.04 23.37 -4.81
CA ILE A 124 -36.06 24.24 -5.48
C ILE A 124 -34.69 24.12 -4.80
N LEU A 125 -34.64 24.07 -3.46
CA LEU A 125 -33.39 23.89 -2.72
C LEU A 125 -32.69 22.57 -3.04
N LEU A 126 -33.46 21.48 -3.09
CA LEU A 126 -32.93 20.16 -3.42
C LEU A 126 -32.44 20.10 -4.87
N LEU A 127 -33.14 20.74 -5.82
CA LEU A 127 -32.71 20.85 -7.22
C LEU A 127 -31.42 21.67 -7.37
N ILE A 128 -31.32 22.83 -6.71
CA ILE A 128 -30.11 23.67 -6.73
C ILE A 128 -28.92 22.89 -6.13
N PHE A 129 -29.15 22.21 -5.01
CA PHE A 129 -28.12 21.37 -4.39
C PHE A 129 -27.64 20.26 -5.34
N LEU A 130 -28.55 19.51 -5.96
CA LEU A 130 -28.20 18.43 -6.90
C LEU A 130 -27.45 18.96 -8.13
N PHE A 131 -27.94 20.06 -8.72
CA PHE A 131 -27.33 20.71 -9.88
C PHE A 131 -25.88 21.11 -9.64
N GLN A 132 -25.54 21.47 -8.41
CA GLN A 132 -24.20 21.88 -8.04
C GLN A 132 -23.33 20.74 -7.48
N PHE A 133 -23.94 19.83 -6.73
CA PHE A 133 -23.24 18.70 -6.13
C PHE A 133 -22.69 17.75 -7.20
N LEU A 134 -23.45 17.49 -8.27
CA LEU A 134 -23.03 16.57 -9.35
C LEU A 134 -21.73 17.04 -10.06
N PRO A 135 -21.61 18.30 -10.53
CA PRO A 135 -20.36 18.82 -11.09
C PRO A 135 -19.20 18.80 -10.09
N ARG A 136 -19.45 19.11 -8.80
CA ARG A 136 -18.43 19.03 -7.75
C ARG A 136 -17.93 17.60 -7.53
N ALA A 137 -18.84 16.63 -7.53
CA ALA A 137 -18.49 15.21 -7.40
C ALA A 137 -17.65 14.74 -8.60
N TYR A 138 -18.06 15.12 -9.81
CA TYR A 138 -17.30 14.85 -11.03
C TYR A 138 -15.91 15.47 -11.00
N HIS A 139 -15.79 16.75 -10.60
CA HIS A 139 -14.51 17.43 -10.43
C HIS A 139 -13.61 16.68 -9.45
N SER A 140 -14.13 16.30 -8.28
CA SER A 140 -13.36 15.58 -7.27
C SER A 140 -12.84 14.23 -7.77
N ILE A 141 -13.65 13.48 -8.53
CA ILE A 141 -13.25 12.21 -9.15
C ILE A 141 -12.17 12.45 -10.21
N TYR A 142 -12.35 13.47 -11.06
CA TYR A 142 -11.39 13.84 -12.09
C TYR A 142 -10.03 14.24 -11.49
N LEU A 143 -10.03 15.08 -10.46
CA LEU A 143 -8.82 15.54 -9.77
C LEU A 143 -8.11 14.36 -9.08
N THR A 144 -8.84 13.48 -8.40
CA THR A 144 -8.28 12.29 -7.75
C THR A 144 -7.59 11.37 -8.76
N ARG A 145 -8.22 11.12 -9.91
CA ARG A 145 -7.62 10.32 -11.00
C ARG A 145 -6.38 10.98 -11.62
N ARG A 146 -6.37 12.31 -11.72
CA ARG A 146 -5.20 13.06 -12.20
C ARG A 146 -4.05 12.99 -11.18
N MET A 147 -4.35 13.16 -9.90
CA MET A 147 -3.36 13.06 -8.81
C MET A 147 -2.77 11.66 -8.69
N GLN A 148 -3.55 10.60 -8.92
CA GLN A 148 -3.06 9.22 -9.00
C GLN A 148 -1.94 9.03 -10.04
N LYS A 149 -1.99 9.73 -11.17
CA LYS A 149 -0.95 9.64 -12.22
C LYS A 149 0.35 10.35 -11.84
N VAL A 150 0.28 11.43 -11.06
CA VAL A 150 1.44 12.28 -10.73
C VAL A 150 2.11 11.84 -9.42
N THR A 151 1.29 11.52 -8.42
CA THR A 151 1.74 11.17 -7.06
C THR A 151 1.60 9.67 -6.80
N GLY A 152 1.85 8.85 -7.83
CA GLY A 152 1.63 7.39 -7.83
C GLY A 152 2.23 6.64 -6.63
N TYR A 153 3.20 7.22 -5.92
CA TYR A 153 3.70 6.69 -4.66
C TYR A 153 2.72 6.84 -3.47
N ILE A 154 2.04 7.99 -3.34
CA ILE A 154 1.11 8.28 -2.23
C ILE A 154 -0.26 7.67 -2.50
N PHE A 155 -0.81 7.88 -3.70
CA PHE A 155 -2.12 7.34 -4.09
C PHE A 155 -2.08 5.92 -4.68
N GLY A 156 -0.89 5.36 -4.97
CA GLY A 156 -0.74 3.98 -5.44
C GLY A 156 -0.58 2.95 -4.32
N THR A 157 -0.45 3.38 -3.06
CA THR A 157 -0.52 2.44 -1.94
C THR A 157 -1.95 1.96 -1.77
N ILE A 158 -2.10 0.63 -1.76
CA ILE A 158 -3.38 -0.08 -1.77
C ILE A 158 -4.28 0.35 -0.58
N ARG A 159 -3.69 0.75 0.55
CA ARG A 159 -4.40 1.29 1.73
C ARG A 159 -5.15 2.60 1.47
N TRP A 160 -4.56 3.53 0.72
CA TRP A 160 -5.22 4.79 0.38
C TRP A 160 -6.40 4.56 -0.58
N GLY A 161 -6.27 3.60 -1.50
CA GLY A 161 -7.38 3.17 -2.35
C GLY A 161 -8.60 2.70 -1.55
N PHE A 162 -8.39 1.87 -0.52
CA PHE A 162 -9.46 1.45 0.40
C PHE A 162 -10.07 2.64 1.15
N GLY A 163 -9.24 3.52 1.73
CA GLY A 163 -9.70 4.70 2.45
C GLY A 163 -10.55 5.65 1.60
N LEU A 164 -10.14 5.92 0.36
CA LEU A 164 -10.89 6.77 -0.57
C LEU A 164 -12.25 6.18 -0.94
N ASN A 165 -12.32 4.86 -1.13
CA ASN A 165 -13.57 4.17 -1.43
C ASN A 165 -14.54 4.23 -0.25
N LEU A 166 -14.04 4.03 0.98
CA LEU A 166 -14.83 4.18 2.19
C LEU A 166 -15.32 5.63 2.39
N MET A 167 -14.46 6.62 2.15
CA MET A 167 -14.83 8.03 2.22
C MET A 167 -15.91 8.39 1.20
N ALA A 168 -15.80 7.90 -0.04
CA ALA A 168 -16.83 8.11 -1.07
C ALA A 168 -18.18 7.50 -0.65
N TYR A 169 -18.13 6.33 -0.01
CA TYR A 169 -19.33 5.66 0.53
C TYR A 169 -20.00 6.47 1.65
N PHE A 170 -19.22 6.98 2.61
CA PHE A 170 -19.73 7.86 3.66
C PHE A 170 -20.32 9.17 3.11
N ILE A 171 -19.67 9.78 2.12
CA ILE A 171 -20.19 10.99 1.46
C ILE A 171 -21.52 10.71 0.77
N ALA A 172 -21.64 9.59 0.06
CA ALA A 172 -22.90 9.21 -0.59
C ALA A 172 -24.03 9.00 0.44
N SER A 173 -23.72 8.35 1.57
CA SER A 173 -24.66 8.19 2.69
C SER A 173 -25.10 9.53 3.28
N GLN A 174 -24.17 10.44 3.50
CA GLN A 174 -24.47 11.76 4.04
C GLN A 174 -25.37 12.58 3.11
N VAL A 175 -25.17 12.46 1.79
CA VAL A 175 -26.00 13.11 0.78
C VAL A 175 -27.40 12.50 0.73
N ALA A 176 -27.50 11.16 0.70
CA ALA A 176 -28.78 10.46 0.71
C ALA A 176 -29.59 10.77 1.98
N GLY A 177 -28.93 10.77 3.14
CA GLY A 177 -29.52 11.15 4.43
C GLY A 177 -29.96 12.61 4.48
N GLY A 178 -29.16 13.53 3.94
CA GLY A 178 -29.52 14.95 3.85
C GLY A 178 -30.76 15.18 2.97
N CYS A 179 -30.81 14.56 1.79
CA CYS A 179 -31.98 14.61 0.92
C CYS A 179 -33.22 14.02 1.61
N TRP A 180 -33.09 12.88 2.29
CA TRP A 180 -34.15 12.27 3.06
C TRP A 180 -34.68 13.18 4.17
N TYR A 181 -33.79 13.89 4.88
CA TYR A 181 -34.15 14.83 5.94
C TYR A 181 -34.98 16.01 5.41
N VAL A 182 -34.58 16.62 4.28
CA VAL A 182 -35.33 17.73 3.66
C VAL A 182 -36.68 17.26 3.13
N LEU A 183 -36.73 16.09 2.49
CA LEU A 183 -37.99 15.54 1.99
C LEU A 183 -38.94 15.14 3.13
N ALA A 184 -38.41 14.72 4.28
CA ALA A 184 -39.21 14.50 5.49
C ALA A 184 -39.84 15.81 6.01
N ILE A 185 -39.07 16.90 6.05
CA ILE A 185 -39.58 18.24 6.41
C ILE A 185 -40.67 18.67 5.43
N GLN A 186 -40.44 18.48 4.13
CA GLN A 186 -41.44 18.77 3.09
C GLN A 186 -42.73 17.97 3.32
N ARG A 187 -42.62 16.68 3.65
CA ARG A 187 -43.77 15.80 3.90
C ARG A 187 -44.57 16.22 5.13
N ILE A 188 -43.91 16.64 6.20
CA ILE A 188 -44.56 17.18 7.40
C ILE A 188 -45.28 18.50 7.07
N ALA A 189 -44.65 19.38 6.28
CA ALA A 189 -45.29 20.61 5.81
C ALA A 189 -46.57 20.32 4.99
N SER A 190 -46.56 19.27 4.15
CA SER A 190 -47.76 18.81 3.43
C SER A 190 -48.87 18.28 4.35
N CYS A 191 -48.53 17.56 5.44
CA CYS A 191 -49.51 17.13 6.45
C CYS A 191 -50.20 18.34 7.08
N MET A 192 -49.40 19.33 7.48
CA MET A 192 -49.87 20.57 8.09
C MET A 192 -50.82 21.33 7.16
N ARG A 193 -50.46 21.47 5.88
CA ARG A 193 -51.29 22.13 4.87
C ARG A 193 -52.65 21.44 4.71
N LYS A 194 -52.69 20.11 4.60
CA LYS A 194 -53.94 19.34 4.43
C LYS A 194 -54.85 19.45 5.66
N GLN A 195 -54.28 19.49 6.87
CA GLN A 195 -55.05 19.63 8.10
C GLN A 195 -55.60 21.06 8.27
N CYS A 196 -54.83 22.05 7.82
CA CYS A 196 -55.22 23.46 7.75
C CYS A 196 -56.43 23.65 6.82
N GLU A 197 -56.36 23.11 5.59
CA GLU A 197 -57.44 23.17 4.58
C GLU A 197 -58.74 22.50 5.07
N ARG A 198 -58.66 21.40 5.83
CA ARG A 198 -59.83 20.73 6.41
C ARG A 198 -60.53 21.51 7.52
N SER A 199 -59.86 22.48 8.15
CA SER A 199 -60.36 23.13 9.37
C SER A 199 -61.17 24.40 9.13
N GLY A 200 -61.16 24.96 7.91
CA GLY A 200 -61.99 26.11 7.49
C GLY A 200 -61.69 27.46 8.17
N SER A 201 -61.12 27.46 9.37
CA SER A 201 -60.76 28.65 10.16
C SER A 201 -59.26 28.69 10.45
N CYS A 202 -58.47 28.67 9.39
CA CYS A 202 -57.05 28.94 9.50
C CYS A 202 -56.68 29.93 8.41
N ASN A 203 -56.78 31.22 8.75
CA ASN A 203 -56.00 32.21 8.01
C ASN A 203 -54.55 31.81 8.25
N LEU A 204 -53.85 31.36 7.22
CA LEU A 204 -52.41 31.12 7.25
C LEU A 204 -51.68 32.47 7.28
N SER A 205 -52.09 33.36 8.17
CA SER A 205 -51.46 34.64 8.45
C SER A 205 -51.32 34.73 9.96
N SER A 206 -50.09 34.98 10.40
CA SER A 206 -49.63 35.15 11.78
C SER A 206 -49.48 33.86 12.60
N SER A 207 -48.25 33.64 13.07
CA SER A 207 -47.82 32.74 14.16
C SER A 207 -46.88 31.59 13.77
N CYS A 208 -46.12 31.71 12.67
CA CYS A 208 -44.93 30.87 12.49
C CYS A 208 -43.63 31.55 12.09
N PHE A 209 -43.53 32.86 12.28
CA PHE A 209 -42.29 33.60 12.11
C PHE A 209 -42.33 34.81 13.04
N GLU A 210 -42.10 34.58 14.33
CA GLU A 210 -41.54 35.64 15.18
C GLU A 210 -40.04 35.36 15.28
N ASP A 211 -39.29 36.30 14.70
CA ASP A 211 -37.85 36.50 14.73
C ASP A 211 -36.95 35.28 14.45
N ALA A 212 -36.30 35.34 13.28
CA ALA A 212 -35.04 34.66 13.04
C ALA A 212 -34.05 35.11 14.14
N CYS A 213 -33.98 34.36 15.23
CA CYS A 213 -33.12 34.63 16.37
C CYS A 213 -31.68 34.30 15.99
N TYR A 214 -30.99 35.28 15.39
CA TYR A 214 -29.55 35.23 15.17
C TYR A 214 -28.82 35.44 16.51
N GLN A 215 -28.70 34.42 17.35
CA GLN A 215 -27.83 34.48 18.53
C GLN A 215 -26.51 33.74 18.27
N PHE A 216 -25.46 34.51 18.02
CA PHE A 216 -24.07 34.07 18.12
C PHE A 216 -23.65 34.13 19.60
N GLN A 217 -23.42 32.98 20.23
CA GLN A 217 -23.08 32.93 21.66
C GLN A 217 -21.55 32.91 21.83
N LEU A 218 -20.95 34.09 21.95
CA LEU A 218 -19.59 34.24 22.48
C LEU A 218 -19.71 34.45 24.00
N ALA A 219 -19.15 33.53 24.77
CA ALA A 219 -19.21 33.55 26.22
C ALA A 219 -18.53 34.81 26.79
N ALA A 220 -19.33 35.74 27.31
CA ALA A 220 -18.91 36.74 28.27
C ALA A 220 -19.94 36.74 29.41
N ALA A 221 -19.43 36.58 30.64
CA ALA A 221 -20.21 36.48 31.85
C ALA A 221 -21.09 37.71 32.07
N GLY A 222 -22.40 37.50 32.15
CA GLY A 222 -23.38 38.51 32.51
C GLY A 222 -24.80 37.94 32.39
N ASN A 223 -25.51 37.85 33.51
CA ASN A 223 -26.89 37.39 33.59
C ASN A 223 -27.81 38.22 32.68
N VAL A 224 -28.20 37.67 31.53
CA VAL A 224 -29.26 38.20 30.67
C VAL A 224 -30.05 37.00 30.13
N GLY A 225 -31.34 36.97 30.42
CA GLY A 225 -32.24 35.85 30.10
C GLY A 225 -32.43 35.63 28.60
N ASP A 226 -32.80 34.39 28.26
CA ASP A 226 -33.16 33.94 26.91
C ASP A 226 -34.25 34.84 26.29
N PRO A 227 -34.01 35.49 25.13
CA PRO A 227 -35.01 36.34 24.49
C PRO A 227 -36.11 35.54 23.76
N CYS A 228 -35.99 34.22 23.64
CA CYS A 228 -37.04 33.37 23.04
C CYS A 228 -38.16 32.99 24.02
N SER A 229 -38.08 33.43 25.28
CA SER A 229 -39.19 33.36 26.22
C SER A 229 -39.74 34.76 26.48
N SER A 230 -40.45 35.33 25.51
CA SER A 230 -41.29 36.48 25.80
C SER A 230 -42.50 36.03 26.63
N ASN A 231 -42.42 36.24 27.93
CA ASN A 231 -43.60 36.27 28.80
C ASN A 231 -44.47 37.46 28.40
N SER A 232 -45.38 37.28 27.44
CA SER A 232 -46.50 38.19 27.26
C SER A 232 -47.54 37.91 28.34
N SER A 233 -47.31 38.52 29.51
CA SER A 233 -48.36 38.74 30.49
C SER A 233 -49.26 39.87 30.00
N SER A 234 -50.26 39.54 29.19
CA SER A 234 -51.42 40.39 28.97
C SER A 234 -52.68 39.55 29.10
N SER A 235 -53.29 39.67 30.28
CA SER A 235 -54.62 39.22 30.62
C SER A 235 -55.68 39.81 29.69
N SER A 236 -56.37 38.98 28.92
CA SER A 236 -57.76 39.24 28.51
C SER A 236 -58.48 37.97 28.04
N ALA A 237 -59.44 37.55 28.86
CA ALA A 237 -60.74 36.96 28.54
C ALA A 237 -60.84 35.68 27.67
N ALA A 238 -61.64 34.76 28.21
CA ALA A 238 -62.07 33.50 27.63
C ALA A 238 -62.83 33.65 26.29
N ALA A 239 -62.44 32.83 25.32
CA ALA A 239 -63.34 32.23 24.33
C ALA A 239 -62.72 30.90 23.87
N GLY A 240 -63.54 29.84 23.79
CA GLY A 240 -63.09 28.45 23.62
C GLY A 240 -62.18 28.20 22.42
N GLY A 241 -60.94 27.77 22.69
CA GLY A 241 -59.90 27.48 21.68
C GLY A 241 -59.18 26.14 21.89
N GLY A 242 -59.86 25.12 22.42
CA GLY A 242 -59.28 23.79 22.65
C GLY A 242 -59.02 22.95 21.38
N GLY A 243 -59.40 23.44 20.20
CA GLY A 243 -59.39 22.67 18.95
C GLY A 243 -58.11 22.76 18.11
N VAL A 244 -57.32 23.84 18.22
CA VAL A 244 -56.14 24.06 17.34
C VAL A 244 -54.90 23.37 17.91
N ARG A 245 -54.71 23.44 19.24
CA ARG A 245 -53.55 22.89 19.95
C ARG A 245 -53.42 21.36 19.79
N THR A 246 -54.55 20.67 19.72
CA THR A 246 -54.65 19.20 19.58
C THR A 246 -54.49 18.71 18.14
N ARG A 247 -54.59 19.59 17.12
CA ARG A 247 -54.56 19.21 15.69
C ARG A 247 -53.17 19.30 15.07
N VAL A 248 -52.34 20.19 15.58
CA VAL A 248 -50.95 20.41 15.14
C VAL A 248 -50.01 19.30 15.65
N SER A 249 -50.29 18.74 16.83
CA SER A 249 -49.58 17.57 17.38
C SER A 249 -49.83 16.27 16.60
N ILE A 250 -50.92 16.18 15.83
CA ILE A 250 -51.30 14.98 15.07
C ILE A 250 -50.30 14.69 13.94
N CYS A 251 -49.70 15.72 13.34
CA CYS A 251 -48.69 15.54 12.29
C CYS A 251 -47.31 15.12 12.84
N LEU A 252 -47.05 15.24 14.15
CA LEU A 252 -45.79 14.76 14.76
C LEU A 252 -45.95 13.43 15.49
N ASP A 253 -47.17 12.89 15.56
CA ASP A 253 -47.43 11.58 16.17
C ASP A 253 -47.05 10.45 15.20
N VAL A 254 -46.22 9.52 15.69
CA VAL A 254 -45.75 8.36 14.93
C VAL A 254 -46.90 7.41 14.58
N ASN A 255 -47.95 7.39 15.40
CA ASN A 255 -49.15 6.57 15.20
C ASN A 255 -50.33 7.37 14.64
N GLY A 256 -50.07 8.58 14.11
CA GLY A 256 -51.09 9.45 13.55
C GLY A 256 -51.76 8.87 12.29
N PRO A 257 -52.92 9.43 11.86
CA PRO A 257 -53.67 8.99 10.69
C PRO A 257 -53.00 9.33 9.34
N TYR A 258 -51.84 10.00 9.37
CA TYR A 258 -51.11 10.42 8.17
C TYR A 258 -49.94 9.48 7.88
N ASN A 259 -49.98 8.80 6.73
CA ASN A 259 -48.93 7.87 6.35
C ASN A 259 -47.67 8.61 5.87
N TYR A 260 -46.60 8.48 6.65
CA TYR A 260 -45.27 9.06 6.37
C TYR A 260 -44.33 8.14 5.59
N GLY A 261 -44.67 6.85 5.44
CA GLY A 261 -43.87 5.86 4.70
C GLY A 261 -42.39 5.88 5.10
N ILE A 262 -41.50 6.05 4.12
CA ILE A 262 -40.05 6.14 4.30
C ILE A 262 -39.58 7.25 5.28
N TYR A 263 -40.41 8.24 5.58
CA TYR A 263 -40.07 9.34 6.50
C TYR A 263 -40.59 9.15 7.93
N GLN A 264 -41.25 8.04 8.24
CA GLN A 264 -41.79 7.79 9.58
C GLN A 264 -40.70 7.86 10.66
N TRP A 265 -39.50 7.39 10.34
CA TRP A 265 -38.35 7.40 11.24
C TRP A 265 -37.73 8.79 11.41
N ALA A 266 -38.10 9.76 10.58
CA ALA A 266 -37.64 11.15 10.68
C ALA A 266 -38.43 11.97 11.72
N LEU A 267 -39.66 11.56 12.06
CA LEU A 267 -40.54 12.26 13.00
C LEU A 267 -39.88 12.56 14.36
N PRO A 268 -39.30 11.57 15.08
CA PRO A 268 -38.65 11.83 16.37
C PRO A 268 -37.37 12.67 16.23
N VAL A 269 -36.70 12.60 15.07
CA VAL A 269 -35.45 13.33 14.80
C VAL A 269 -35.73 14.82 14.59
N ILE A 270 -36.78 15.15 13.83
CA ILE A 270 -37.15 16.53 13.51
C ILE A 270 -37.67 17.27 14.74
N SER A 271 -38.35 16.55 15.65
CA SER A 271 -38.83 17.07 16.94
C SER A 271 -37.71 17.24 17.97
N SER A 272 -36.57 16.57 17.80
CA SER A 272 -35.46 16.65 18.75
C SER A 272 -34.74 18.00 18.74
N ASN A 273 -34.36 18.50 19.91
CA ASN A 273 -33.61 19.77 20.03
C ASN A 273 -32.10 19.62 19.82
N SER A 274 -31.55 18.41 19.84
CA SER A 274 -30.11 18.17 19.77
C SER A 274 -29.60 18.12 18.33
N ILE A 275 -28.61 18.96 18.02
CA ILE A 275 -27.96 19.02 16.69
C ILE A 275 -27.29 17.67 16.34
N ALA A 276 -26.71 16.99 17.33
CA ALA A 276 -26.06 15.70 17.13
C ALA A 276 -27.04 14.62 16.61
N VAL A 277 -28.28 14.59 17.11
CA VAL A 277 -29.30 13.62 16.64
C VAL A 277 -29.73 13.95 15.21
N LYS A 278 -29.88 15.25 14.90
CA LYS A 278 -30.20 15.73 13.55
C LYS A 278 -29.13 15.40 12.50
N ILE A 279 -27.87 15.26 12.90
CA ILE A 279 -26.76 14.90 12.00
C ILE A 279 -26.55 13.38 11.93
N LEU A 280 -26.49 12.70 13.07
CA LEU A 280 -26.13 11.28 13.14
C LEU A 280 -27.23 10.38 12.58
N TYR A 281 -28.49 10.71 12.83
CA TYR A 281 -29.60 9.85 12.44
C TYR A 281 -29.81 9.80 10.91
N PRO A 282 -29.79 10.92 10.16
CA PRO A 282 -29.86 10.85 8.71
C PRO A 282 -28.64 10.17 8.07
N ILE A 283 -27.44 10.31 8.65
CA ILE A 283 -26.25 9.55 8.20
C ILE A 283 -26.46 8.06 8.43
N PHE A 284 -26.99 7.67 9.60
CA PHE A 284 -27.32 6.28 9.90
C PHE A 284 -28.36 5.71 8.92
N TRP A 285 -29.43 6.46 8.66
CA TRP A 285 -30.44 6.10 7.65
C TRP A 285 -29.80 5.91 6.27
N GLY A 286 -28.98 6.86 5.82
CA GLY A 286 -28.28 6.78 4.53
C GLY A 286 -27.32 5.59 4.45
N LEU A 287 -26.58 5.28 5.53
CA LEU A 287 -25.72 4.10 5.59
C LEU A 287 -26.54 2.82 5.50
N MET A 288 -27.65 2.73 6.23
CA MET A 288 -28.53 1.57 6.24
C MET A 288 -29.17 1.32 4.87
N SER A 289 -29.67 2.37 4.20
CA SER A 289 -30.30 2.25 2.88
C SER A 289 -29.29 1.96 1.76
N LEU A 290 -28.12 2.62 1.75
CA LEU A 290 -27.11 2.37 0.71
C LEU A 290 -26.33 1.06 0.91
N SER A 291 -26.28 0.51 2.12
CA SER A 291 -25.62 -0.78 2.39
C SER A 291 -26.51 -1.97 2.08
N THR A 292 -27.75 -1.73 1.66
CA THR A 292 -28.78 -2.77 1.44
C THR A 292 -29.10 -3.63 2.66
N PHE A 293 -28.58 -3.28 3.85
CA PHE A 293 -28.75 -4.02 5.11
C PHE A 293 -30.05 -3.69 5.87
N GLY A 294 -30.83 -2.67 5.46
CA GLY A 294 -32.09 -2.29 6.11
C GLY A 294 -33.21 -1.93 5.14
N ASN A 295 -33.52 -2.84 4.22
CA ASN A 295 -34.60 -2.68 3.23
C ASN A 295 -35.99 -2.84 3.84
N ILE A 296 -36.44 -1.83 4.59
CA ILE A 296 -37.88 -1.56 4.72
C ILE A 296 -38.10 -0.12 4.25
N LEU A 297 -37.79 0.15 2.98
CA LEU A 297 -38.32 1.33 2.30
C LEU A 297 -39.74 0.99 1.87
N GLU A 298 -40.71 1.42 2.66
CA GLU A 298 -42.14 1.37 2.32
C GLU A 298 -42.57 2.77 1.82
N PRO A 299 -42.41 3.08 0.52
CA PRO A 299 -42.85 4.36 -0.03
C PRO A 299 -44.36 4.46 -0.02
N THR A 300 -44.89 5.67 0.21
CA THR A 300 -46.32 5.92 -0.02
C THR A 300 -46.59 6.11 -1.51
N SER A 301 -47.88 6.24 -1.90
CA SER A 301 -48.31 6.48 -3.29
C SER A 301 -47.84 7.82 -3.90
N HIS A 302 -46.92 8.54 -3.25
CA HIS A 302 -46.43 9.83 -3.71
C HIS A 302 -45.24 9.67 -4.67
N TRP A 303 -45.36 10.23 -5.88
CA TRP A 303 -44.39 10.04 -6.96
C TRP A 303 -42.94 10.41 -6.59
N LEU A 304 -42.71 11.50 -5.84
CA LEU A 304 -41.36 11.89 -5.41
C LEU A 304 -40.73 10.87 -4.43
N GLU A 305 -41.54 10.22 -3.58
CA GLU A 305 -41.03 9.21 -2.64
C GLU A 305 -40.63 7.94 -3.37
N VAL A 306 -41.44 7.53 -4.35
CA VAL A 306 -41.18 6.36 -5.19
C VAL A 306 -39.91 6.58 -6.03
N ILE A 307 -39.78 7.73 -6.71
CA ILE A 307 -38.58 8.05 -7.50
C ILE A 307 -37.33 8.11 -6.61
N PHE A 308 -37.40 8.78 -5.46
CA PHE A 308 -36.28 8.85 -4.51
C PHE A 308 -35.88 7.47 -3.98
N SER A 309 -36.86 6.60 -3.69
CA SER A 309 -36.61 5.23 -3.24
C SER A 309 -35.94 4.39 -4.33
N ILE A 310 -36.42 4.47 -5.58
CA ILE A 310 -35.79 3.81 -6.74
C ILE A 310 -34.34 4.26 -6.91
N CYS A 311 -34.08 5.57 -6.89
CA CYS A 311 -32.73 6.12 -7.00
C CYS A 311 -31.82 5.67 -5.84
N THR A 312 -32.33 5.63 -4.61
CA THR A 312 -31.57 5.21 -3.42
C THR A 312 -31.21 3.73 -3.49
N VAL A 313 -32.14 2.86 -3.91
CA VAL A 313 -31.88 1.42 -4.06
C VAL A 313 -30.88 1.15 -5.19
N LEU A 314 -31.05 1.77 -6.36
CA LEU A 314 -30.13 1.59 -7.49
C LEU A 314 -28.72 2.10 -7.18
N SER A 315 -28.61 3.28 -6.56
CA SER A 315 -27.32 3.83 -6.14
C SER A 315 -26.67 3.03 -5.01
N GLY A 316 -27.45 2.52 -4.05
CA GLY A 316 -26.98 1.63 -3.00
C GLY A 316 -26.40 0.34 -3.54
N LEU A 317 -27.13 -0.36 -4.42
CA LEU A 317 -26.65 -1.59 -5.07
C LEU A 317 -25.34 -1.35 -5.84
N LEU A 318 -25.26 -0.26 -6.62
CA LEU A 318 -24.07 0.10 -7.37
C LEU A 318 -22.88 0.39 -6.44
N LEU A 319 -23.08 1.21 -5.39
CA LEU A 319 -22.01 1.57 -4.46
C LEU A 319 -21.53 0.37 -3.66
N PHE A 320 -22.44 -0.50 -3.22
CA PHE A 320 -22.11 -1.70 -2.46
C PHE A 320 -21.33 -2.72 -3.29
N THR A 321 -21.74 -2.96 -4.54
CA THR A 321 -21.01 -3.85 -5.46
C THR A 321 -19.61 -3.32 -5.77
N LEU A 322 -19.45 -2.01 -5.99
CA LEU A 322 -18.15 -1.36 -6.16
C LEU A 322 -17.29 -1.46 -4.90
N LEU A 323 -17.88 -1.31 -3.71
CA LEU A 323 -17.19 -1.46 -2.44
C LEU A 323 -16.61 -2.86 -2.28
N ILE A 324 -17.43 -3.89 -2.48
CA ILE A 324 -17.00 -5.29 -2.42
C ILE A 324 -15.90 -5.58 -3.45
N GLY A 325 -16.08 -5.16 -4.70
CA GLY A 325 -15.10 -5.39 -5.77
C GLY A 325 -13.73 -4.79 -5.43
N ASN A 326 -13.70 -3.56 -4.92
CA ASN A 326 -12.45 -2.90 -4.52
C ASN A 326 -11.82 -3.55 -3.29
N ILE A 327 -12.62 -3.98 -2.30
CA ILE A 327 -12.11 -4.71 -1.12
C ILE A 327 -11.47 -6.03 -1.55
N GLN A 328 -12.09 -6.75 -2.49
CA GLN A 328 -11.54 -7.99 -3.02
C GLN A 328 -10.18 -7.77 -3.69
N VAL A 329 -10.03 -6.73 -4.52
CA VAL A 329 -8.74 -6.38 -5.15
C VAL A 329 -7.70 -6.03 -4.09
N PHE A 330 -8.05 -5.22 -3.08
CA PHE A 330 -7.17 -4.89 -1.96
C PHE A 330 -6.70 -6.15 -1.22
N LEU A 331 -7.64 -7.02 -0.86
CA LEU A 331 -7.37 -8.27 -0.15
C LEU A 331 -6.48 -9.20 -0.97
N HIS A 332 -6.71 -9.32 -2.27
CA HIS A 332 -5.86 -10.12 -3.15
C HIS A 332 -4.42 -9.61 -3.18
N ALA A 333 -4.22 -8.30 -3.32
CA ALA A 333 -2.90 -7.70 -3.38
C ALA A 333 -2.13 -7.86 -2.04
N VAL A 334 -2.80 -7.65 -0.90
CA VAL A 334 -2.17 -7.85 0.43
C VAL A 334 -1.88 -9.33 0.70
N MET A 335 -2.77 -10.23 0.28
CA MET A 335 -2.60 -11.66 0.50
C MET A 335 -1.69 -12.36 -0.51
N GLU A 336 -1.29 -11.70 -1.61
CA GLU A 336 -0.59 -12.34 -2.73
C GLU A 336 0.69 -13.06 -2.28
N ARG A 337 1.58 -12.37 -1.55
CA ARG A 337 2.85 -12.94 -1.09
C ARG A 337 2.65 -14.13 -0.16
N LYS A 338 1.72 -14.01 0.80
CA LYS A 338 1.38 -15.09 1.73
C LYS A 338 0.75 -16.28 0.98
N ARG A 339 -0.12 -16.01 0.01
CA ARG A 339 -0.76 -17.04 -0.82
C ARG A 339 0.26 -17.76 -1.69
N LYS A 340 1.18 -17.04 -2.34
CA LYS A 340 2.31 -17.61 -3.10
C LYS A 340 3.13 -18.57 -2.23
N MET A 341 3.51 -18.14 -1.02
CA MET A 341 4.20 -18.99 -0.04
C MET A 341 3.37 -20.25 0.28
N GLN A 342 2.11 -20.09 0.65
CA GLN A 342 1.23 -21.20 1.04
C GLN A 342 1.02 -22.22 -0.09
N LEU A 343 0.86 -21.75 -1.33
CA LEU A 343 0.74 -22.61 -2.51
C LEU A 343 2.02 -23.43 -2.72
N ARG A 344 3.20 -22.78 -2.72
CA ARG A 344 4.50 -23.45 -2.85
C ARG A 344 4.72 -24.50 -1.76
N PHE A 345 4.43 -24.19 -0.50
CA PHE A 345 4.52 -25.15 0.61
C PHE A 345 3.54 -26.33 0.45
N ARG A 346 2.30 -26.07 0.03
CA ARG A 346 1.29 -27.13 -0.19
C ARG A 346 1.72 -28.07 -1.30
N ASP A 347 2.21 -27.53 -2.42
CA ASP A 347 2.62 -28.30 -3.58
C ASP A 347 3.87 -29.14 -3.27
N LEU A 348 4.81 -28.58 -2.49
CA LEU A 348 5.95 -29.31 -1.95
C LEU A 348 5.54 -30.45 -1.01
N GLU A 349 4.63 -30.19 -0.07
CA GLU A 349 4.09 -31.23 0.83
C GLU A 349 3.40 -32.36 0.06
N TRP A 350 2.63 -32.00 -0.96
CA TRP A 350 2.01 -32.98 -1.84
C TRP A 350 3.08 -33.82 -2.56
N TRP A 351 4.10 -33.19 -3.13
CA TRP A 351 5.21 -33.86 -3.81
C TRP A 351 5.98 -34.81 -2.87
N MET A 352 6.32 -34.34 -1.65
CA MET A 352 7.03 -35.13 -0.64
C MET A 352 6.21 -36.35 -0.17
N ARG A 353 4.89 -36.21 -0.08
CA ARG A 353 3.97 -37.32 0.24
C ARG A 353 3.90 -38.32 -0.91
N ARG A 354 3.76 -37.86 -2.16
CA ARG A 354 3.70 -38.72 -3.35
C ARG A 354 4.98 -39.54 -3.55
N ARG A 355 6.14 -38.98 -3.19
CA ARG A 355 7.45 -39.65 -3.23
C ARG A 355 7.79 -40.45 -1.96
N GLN A 356 6.90 -40.48 -0.96
CA GLN A 356 7.09 -41.21 0.29
C GLN A 356 8.40 -40.89 1.02
N LEU A 357 8.78 -39.60 1.07
CA LEU A 357 10.04 -39.21 1.73
C LEU A 357 10.02 -39.53 3.23
N PRO A 358 11.16 -39.94 3.83
CA PRO A 358 11.29 -40.11 5.27
C PRO A 358 10.99 -38.82 6.05
N SER A 359 10.46 -38.94 7.27
CA SER A 359 10.19 -37.81 8.16
C SER A 359 11.39 -36.86 8.39
N PRO A 360 12.64 -37.32 8.60
CA PRO A 360 13.77 -36.41 8.77
C PRO A 360 14.07 -35.60 7.50
N LEU A 361 13.91 -36.20 6.33
CA LEU A 361 14.13 -35.51 5.05
C LEU A 361 13.04 -34.46 4.81
N LYS A 362 11.78 -34.78 5.11
CA LYS A 362 10.66 -33.82 5.04
C LYS A 362 10.90 -32.61 5.93
N GLN A 363 11.34 -32.82 7.17
CA GLN A 363 11.65 -31.72 8.10
C GLN A 363 12.79 -30.84 7.57
N ARG A 364 13.86 -31.45 7.02
CA ARG A 364 14.96 -30.71 6.40
C ARG A 364 14.50 -29.85 5.22
N VAL A 365 13.69 -30.41 4.33
CA VAL A 365 13.13 -29.68 3.18
C VAL A 365 12.24 -28.51 3.63
N ARG A 366 11.37 -28.70 4.63
CA ARG A 366 10.56 -27.61 5.22
C ARG A 366 11.43 -26.50 5.81
N HIS A 367 12.50 -26.87 6.49
CA HIS A 367 13.42 -25.92 7.11
C HIS A 367 14.16 -25.09 6.07
N TYR A 368 14.69 -25.76 5.04
CA TYR A 368 15.34 -25.11 3.89
C TYR A 368 14.41 -24.11 3.21
N GLU A 369 13.19 -24.51 2.84
CA GLU A 369 12.25 -23.60 2.15
C GLU A 369 11.81 -22.42 3.02
N LYS A 370 11.67 -22.63 4.34
CA LYS A 370 11.35 -21.53 5.27
C LYS A 370 12.50 -20.51 5.35
N GLN A 371 13.75 -20.98 5.38
CA GLN A 371 14.93 -20.12 5.39
C GLN A 371 15.13 -19.42 4.06
N ASN A 372 14.99 -20.14 2.94
CA ASN A 372 15.07 -19.57 1.60
C ASN A 372 14.02 -18.46 1.40
N TRP A 373 12.79 -18.66 1.90
CA TRP A 373 11.76 -17.62 1.86
C TRP A 373 12.09 -16.40 2.74
N ALA A 374 12.76 -16.61 3.88
CA ALA A 374 13.16 -15.52 4.77
C ALA A 374 14.32 -14.69 4.18
N ALA A 375 15.27 -15.33 3.50
CA ALA A 375 16.42 -14.70 2.86
C ALA A 375 16.04 -14.04 1.52
N MET A 376 15.45 -14.82 0.61
CA MET A 376 15.23 -14.41 -0.79
C MET A 376 13.79 -13.96 -1.06
N GLY A 377 12.92 -13.99 -0.04
CA GLY A 377 11.52 -13.60 -0.20
C GLY A 377 10.65 -14.53 -1.04
N GLY A 378 11.20 -15.66 -1.50
CA GLY A 378 10.50 -16.67 -2.30
C GLY A 378 10.58 -16.50 -3.82
N GLU A 379 11.27 -15.47 -4.29
CA GLU A 379 11.51 -15.20 -5.71
C GLU A 379 13.01 -15.34 -5.99
N ASP A 380 13.35 -15.93 -7.14
CA ASP A 380 14.75 -16.10 -7.51
C ASP A 380 15.29 -14.74 -7.97
N GLU A 381 16.38 -14.25 -7.35
CA GLU A 381 17.03 -12.96 -7.72
C GLU A 381 17.31 -12.86 -9.23
N MET A 382 17.63 -14.00 -9.86
CA MET A 382 17.90 -14.07 -11.29
C MET A 382 16.64 -13.84 -12.15
N ASP A 383 15.46 -14.18 -11.65
CA ASP A 383 14.19 -13.90 -12.34
C ASP A 383 13.81 -12.43 -12.26
N LEU A 384 14.10 -11.75 -11.13
CA LEU A 384 13.92 -10.30 -11.00
C LEU A 384 14.75 -9.52 -12.05
N ILE A 385 15.96 -10.00 -12.33
CA ILE A 385 16.91 -9.32 -13.22
C ILE A 385 16.75 -9.78 -14.68
N LYS A 386 15.94 -10.80 -14.95
CA LYS A 386 15.79 -11.43 -16.28
C LYS A 386 15.31 -10.47 -17.36
N HIS A 387 14.44 -9.52 -17.01
CA HIS A 387 13.83 -8.56 -17.94
C HIS A 387 14.68 -7.30 -18.16
N LEU A 388 15.79 -7.13 -17.43
CA LEU A 388 16.68 -5.99 -17.60
C LEU A 388 17.57 -6.19 -18.84
N PRO A 389 17.96 -5.11 -19.53
CA PRO A 389 18.95 -5.17 -20.59
C PRO A 389 20.24 -5.84 -20.11
N GLU A 390 20.92 -6.56 -21.00
CA GLU A 390 22.08 -7.36 -20.61
C GLU A 390 23.19 -6.56 -19.95
N GLY A 391 23.45 -5.33 -20.41
CA GLY A 391 24.45 -4.44 -19.81
C GLY A 391 24.15 -4.17 -18.34
N LEU A 392 22.92 -3.75 -18.04
CA LEU A 392 22.50 -3.43 -16.67
C LEU A 392 22.52 -4.67 -15.76
N ARG A 393 22.12 -5.83 -16.29
CA ARG A 393 22.23 -7.11 -15.56
C ARG A 393 23.68 -7.43 -15.20
N ARG A 394 24.62 -7.21 -16.13
CA ARG A 394 26.06 -7.44 -15.89
C ARG A 394 26.61 -6.48 -14.84
N ASP A 395 26.24 -5.20 -14.90
CA ASP A 395 26.68 -4.19 -13.93
C ASP A 395 26.19 -4.49 -12.52
N ILE A 396 24.91 -4.88 -12.37
CA ILE A 396 24.34 -5.29 -11.08
C ILE A 396 25.09 -6.50 -10.53
N LYS A 397 25.29 -7.55 -11.34
CA LYS A 397 26.06 -8.73 -10.92
C LYS A 397 27.46 -8.33 -10.50
N ARG A 398 28.19 -7.58 -11.33
CA ARG A 398 29.56 -7.10 -11.04
C ARG A 398 29.59 -6.40 -9.69
N HIS A 399 28.66 -5.49 -9.40
CA HIS A 399 28.61 -4.80 -8.11
C HIS A 399 28.46 -5.76 -6.91
N LEU A 400 27.63 -6.80 -7.04
CA LEU A 400 27.38 -7.77 -5.97
C LEU A 400 28.54 -8.75 -5.75
N CYS A 401 29.22 -9.20 -6.81
CA CYS A 401 30.23 -10.27 -6.71
C CYS A 401 31.70 -9.81 -6.73
N LEU A 402 32.02 -8.63 -7.26
CA LEU A 402 33.41 -8.27 -7.57
C LEU A 402 34.32 -8.30 -6.34
N GLU A 403 33.86 -7.78 -5.20
CA GLU A 403 34.63 -7.80 -3.95
C GLU A 403 34.87 -9.22 -3.43
N LEU A 404 33.89 -10.11 -3.58
CA LEU A 404 34.00 -11.51 -3.15
C LEU A 404 34.96 -12.29 -4.03
N ILE A 405 34.91 -12.09 -5.35
CA ILE A 405 35.81 -12.75 -6.30
C ILE A 405 37.24 -12.27 -6.11
N LYS A 406 37.47 -10.97 -5.92
CA LYS A 406 38.82 -10.40 -5.73
C LYS A 406 39.53 -10.89 -4.46
N LYS A 407 38.81 -11.44 -3.47
CA LYS A 407 39.41 -12.11 -2.31
C LYS A 407 40.15 -13.39 -2.69
N VAL A 408 39.84 -14.01 -3.85
CA VAL A 408 40.63 -15.14 -4.36
C VAL A 408 41.92 -14.60 -4.96
N PRO A 409 43.10 -15.00 -4.43
CA PRO A 409 44.38 -14.46 -4.89
C PRO A 409 44.65 -14.65 -6.38
N LEU A 410 44.12 -15.72 -6.96
CA LEU A 410 44.24 -16.00 -8.39
C LEU A 410 43.43 -15.02 -9.24
N PHE A 411 42.21 -14.66 -8.81
CA PHE A 411 41.33 -13.76 -9.56
C PHE A 411 41.74 -12.30 -9.40
N HIS A 412 42.42 -11.92 -8.32
CA HIS A 412 42.97 -10.58 -8.14
C HIS A 412 43.96 -10.17 -9.27
N ILE A 413 44.64 -11.14 -9.89
CA ILE A 413 45.66 -10.91 -10.94
C ILE A 413 45.01 -10.84 -12.34
N LEU A 414 43.74 -11.23 -12.48
CA LEU A 414 43.06 -11.28 -13.77
C LEU A 414 42.56 -9.89 -14.19
N ASP A 415 42.50 -9.69 -15.51
CA ASP A 415 41.95 -8.47 -16.10
C ASP A 415 40.45 -8.31 -15.76
N ASP A 416 39.97 -7.07 -15.67
CA ASP A 416 38.57 -6.76 -15.40
C ASP A 416 37.60 -7.44 -16.38
N LEU A 417 37.99 -7.60 -17.65
CA LEU A 417 37.21 -8.32 -18.67
C LEU A 417 36.94 -9.78 -18.27
N ILE A 418 37.93 -10.47 -17.70
CA ILE A 418 37.78 -11.87 -17.27
C ILE A 418 36.94 -11.92 -15.99
N LEU A 419 37.16 -10.97 -15.07
CA LEU A 419 36.35 -10.84 -13.86
C LEU A 419 34.87 -10.62 -14.18
N ASP A 420 34.54 -9.80 -15.18
CA ASP A 420 33.18 -9.61 -15.66
C ASP A 420 32.54 -10.90 -16.19
N ASN A 421 33.31 -11.67 -16.95
CA ASN A 421 32.86 -12.97 -17.46
C ASN A 421 32.65 -14.00 -16.34
N ILE A 422 33.43 -13.94 -15.26
CA ILE A 422 33.20 -14.78 -14.07
C ILE A 422 31.94 -14.30 -13.34
N CYS A 423 31.82 -12.99 -13.08
CA CYS A 423 30.70 -12.39 -12.38
C CYS A 423 29.35 -12.64 -13.07
N ASP A 424 29.29 -12.61 -14.41
CA ASP A 424 28.04 -12.90 -15.14
C ASP A 424 27.58 -14.37 -15.00
N ARG A 425 28.51 -15.29 -14.71
CA ARG A 425 28.22 -16.74 -14.60
C ARG A 425 27.99 -17.22 -13.17
N LEU A 426 28.14 -16.35 -12.17
CA LEU A 426 27.82 -16.67 -10.79
C LEU A 426 26.31 -16.80 -10.60
N LYS A 427 25.91 -17.76 -9.75
CA LYS A 427 24.51 -17.95 -9.35
C LYS A 427 24.39 -17.84 -7.83
N PRO A 428 23.37 -17.14 -7.31
CA PRO A 428 23.10 -17.11 -5.88
C PRO A 428 22.68 -18.51 -5.39
N LEU A 429 23.08 -18.85 -4.17
CA LEU A 429 22.85 -20.14 -3.52
C LEU A 429 22.68 -19.96 -2.02
N VAL A 430 21.70 -20.63 -1.43
CA VAL A 430 21.43 -20.60 0.02
C VAL A 430 21.57 -22.01 0.58
N PHE A 431 22.22 -22.13 1.75
CA PHE A 431 22.29 -23.38 2.51
C PHE A 431 21.59 -23.23 3.86
N SER A 432 20.86 -24.27 4.25
CA SER A 432 20.24 -24.33 5.58
C SER A 432 21.25 -24.65 6.68
N ASN A 433 20.85 -24.40 7.93
CA ASN A 433 21.68 -24.76 9.07
C ASN A 433 21.95 -26.28 9.12
N ASP A 434 23.13 -26.67 9.60
CA ASP A 434 23.64 -28.05 9.70
C ASP A 434 23.70 -28.83 8.38
N GLU A 435 23.54 -28.14 7.25
CA GLU A 435 23.61 -28.76 5.93
C GLU A 435 25.06 -29.02 5.52
N LYS A 436 25.31 -30.24 5.04
CA LYS A 436 26.64 -30.64 4.54
C LYS A 436 26.76 -30.23 3.09
N ILE A 437 27.62 -29.26 2.81
CA ILE A 437 27.83 -28.73 1.45
C ILE A 437 28.54 -29.76 0.57
N ILE A 438 29.64 -30.32 1.07
CA ILE A 438 30.45 -31.33 0.38
C ILE A 438 31.18 -32.19 1.43
N ARG A 439 31.39 -33.48 1.16
CA ARG A 439 32.16 -34.37 2.03
C ARG A 439 33.58 -34.53 1.51
N GLU A 440 34.50 -34.85 2.42
CA GLU A 440 35.87 -35.20 2.07
C GLU A 440 35.87 -36.39 1.09
N GLY A 441 36.58 -36.26 -0.03
CA GLY A 441 36.62 -37.26 -1.10
C GLY A 441 35.57 -37.10 -2.19
N ASP A 442 34.51 -36.32 -1.99
CA ASP A 442 33.49 -36.08 -3.01
C ASP A 442 34.04 -35.23 -4.17
N PRO A 443 33.59 -35.43 -5.42
CA PRO A 443 34.01 -34.60 -6.55
C PRO A 443 33.53 -33.16 -6.40
N VAL A 444 34.47 -32.21 -6.45
CA VAL A 444 34.17 -30.78 -6.36
C VAL A 444 33.57 -30.30 -7.69
N ARG A 445 32.27 -29.99 -7.69
CA ARG A 445 31.54 -29.54 -8.89
C ARG A 445 31.45 -28.03 -9.05
N ARG A 446 31.62 -27.29 -7.96
CA ARG A 446 31.43 -25.84 -7.91
C ARG A 446 32.37 -25.22 -6.88
N MET A 447 32.83 -24.01 -7.17
CA MET A 447 33.38 -23.11 -6.16
C MET A 447 32.23 -22.35 -5.52
N VAL A 448 32.30 -22.12 -4.21
CA VAL A 448 31.29 -21.35 -3.47
C VAL A 448 31.95 -20.20 -2.73
N PHE A 449 31.42 -19.00 -2.91
CA PHE A 449 31.86 -17.75 -2.29
C PHE A 449 30.87 -17.35 -1.21
N VAL A 450 31.30 -17.32 0.04
CA VAL A 450 30.43 -17.04 1.18
C VAL A 450 30.20 -15.54 1.28
N VAL A 451 28.95 -15.10 1.10
CA VAL A 451 28.56 -13.70 1.32
C VAL A 451 28.34 -13.48 2.81
N ASN A 452 27.50 -14.32 3.42
CA ASN A 452 27.10 -14.24 4.82
C ASN A 452 26.93 -15.64 5.40
N GLY A 453 27.34 -15.82 6.65
CA GLY A 453 27.23 -17.10 7.38
C GLY A 453 28.58 -17.69 7.79
N ARG A 454 28.52 -18.87 8.42
CA ARG A 454 29.69 -19.59 8.95
C ARG A 454 29.63 -21.06 8.56
N ILE A 455 30.75 -21.56 8.05
CA ILE A 455 30.91 -22.94 7.61
C ILE A 455 32.02 -23.59 8.44
N LYS A 456 31.76 -24.75 9.01
CA LYS A 456 32.77 -25.61 9.63
C LYS A 456 33.42 -26.50 8.58
N ARG A 457 34.73 -26.40 8.44
CA ARG A 457 35.59 -27.32 7.68
C ARG A 457 36.14 -28.37 8.64
N SER A 458 35.92 -29.65 8.34
CA SER A 458 36.46 -30.78 9.10
C SER A 458 37.22 -31.72 8.19
N GLN A 459 38.48 -31.98 8.52
CA GLN A 459 39.38 -32.89 7.79
C GLN A 459 39.83 -34.04 8.70
N CYS A 460 39.75 -35.26 8.20
CA CYS A 460 40.24 -36.44 8.92
C CYS A 460 41.76 -36.59 8.75
N LEU A 461 42.53 -36.50 9.83
CA LEU A 461 43.97 -36.80 9.80
C LEU A 461 44.22 -38.30 9.98
N SER A 462 45.40 -38.76 9.54
CA SER A 462 45.84 -40.17 9.61
C SER A 462 45.82 -40.78 11.01
N ASN A 463 45.83 -39.96 12.06
CA ASN A 463 45.89 -40.39 13.45
C ASN A 463 44.49 -40.54 14.08
N GLY A 464 43.41 -40.48 13.29
CA GLY A 464 42.03 -40.50 13.79
C GLY A 464 41.58 -39.19 14.45
N THR A 465 42.43 -38.16 14.46
CA THR A 465 42.10 -36.82 14.93
C THR A 465 41.46 -36.00 13.81
N VAL A 466 40.41 -35.23 14.12
CA VAL A 466 39.70 -34.40 13.16
C VAL A 466 40.17 -32.95 13.31
N ALA A 467 40.82 -32.41 12.29
CA ALA A 467 41.17 -30.99 12.25
C ALA A 467 39.93 -30.17 11.87
N THR A 468 39.51 -29.24 12.72
CA THR A 468 38.35 -28.37 12.46
C THR A 468 38.79 -26.92 12.33
N SER A 469 38.33 -26.25 11.27
CA SER A 469 38.47 -24.81 11.08
C SER A 469 37.13 -24.20 10.69
N THR A 470 36.93 -22.91 10.94
CA THR A 470 35.72 -22.19 10.57
C THR A 470 36.03 -21.22 9.44
N LEU A 471 35.21 -21.27 8.39
CA LEU A 471 35.21 -20.34 7.29
C LEU A 471 34.11 -19.30 7.54
N GLU A 472 34.51 -18.04 7.57
CA GLU A 472 33.62 -16.90 7.80
C GLU A 472 33.26 -16.21 6.48
N SER A 473 32.48 -15.13 6.58
CA SER A 473 32.03 -14.33 5.46
C SER A 473 33.21 -13.76 4.65
N GLY A 474 33.10 -13.82 3.32
CA GLY A 474 34.21 -13.55 2.40
C GLY A 474 35.16 -14.71 2.17
N GLY A 475 35.01 -15.82 2.88
CA GLY A 475 35.69 -17.06 2.59
C GLY A 475 35.16 -17.74 1.31
N PHE A 476 35.95 -18.66 0.77
CA PHE A 476 35.54 -19.47 -0.38
C PHE A 476 35.93 -20.94 -0.18
N LEU A 477 35.26 -21.81 -0.93
CA LEU A 477 35.50 -23.26 -0.94
C LEU A 477 35.53 -23.80 -2.38
N GLY A 478 36.18 -24.95 -2.58
CA GLY A 478 36.40 -25.54 -3.89
C GLY A 478 37.66 -25.01 -4.59
N ASP A 479 38.67 -24.57 -3.84
CA ASP A 479 39.95 -24.08 -4.38
C ASP A 479 40.69 -25.16 -5.20
N GLU A 480 40.36 -26.43 -4.99
CA GLU A 480 40.86 -27.55 -5.78
C GLU A 480 40.55 -27.38 -7.29
N LEU A 481 39.42 -26.74 -7.63
CA LEU A 481 39.03 -26.46 -9.01
C LEU A 481 39.98 -25.50 -9.74
N LEU A 482 40.64 -24.60 -9.02
CA LEU A 482 41.60 -23.66 -9.60
C LEU A 482 42.84 -24.39 -10.15
N SER A 483 43.32 -25.41 -9.44
CA SER A 483 44.44 -26.23 -9.92
C SER A 483 44.02 -27.15 -11.07
N TRP A 484 42.78 -27.62 -11.05
CA TRP A 484 42.22 -28.47 -12.09
C TRP A 484 42.01 -27.73 -13.42
N CYS A 485 41.49 -26.49 -13.39
CA CYS A 485 41.19 -25.73 -14.61
C CYS A 485 42.43 -25.22 -15.35
N LEU A 486 43.58 -25.14 -14.67
CA LEU A 486 44.86 -24.76 -15.25
C LEU A 486 45.67 -25.95 -15.79
N ARG A 487 45.28 -27.19 -15.47
CA ARG A 487 46.00 -28.41 -15.86
C ARG A 487 46.00 -28.65 -17.37
N ARG A 488 47.11 -29.15 -17.92
CA ARG A 488 47.24 -29.60 -19.32
C ARG A 488 48.05 -30.92 -19.38
N PRO A 489 47.66 -31.92 -20.20
CA PRO A 489 46.36 -32.06 -20.85
C PRO A 489 45.22 -32.09 -19.82
N PHE A 490 44.05 -31.61 -20.22
CA PHE A 490 42.90 -31.52 -19.33
C PHE A 490 42.41 -32.92 -18.92
N MET A 491 42.02 -33.05 -17.65
CA MET A 491 41.37 -34.25 -17.13
C MET A 491 39.87 -34.00 -17.02
N ASP A 492 39.03 -34.82 -17.64
CA ASP A 492 37.57 -34.71 -17.48
C ASP A 492 37.09 -35.08 -16.07
N ARG A 493 37.94 -35.77 -15.28
CA ARG A 493 37.64 -36.11 -13.89
C ARG A 493 37.83 -34.90 -12.97
N LEU A 494 36.78 -34.56 -12.22
CA LEU A 494 36.80 -33.51 -11.20
C LEU A 494 37.71 -33.87 -10.01
N PRO A 495 38.35 -32.88 -9.36
CA PRO A 495 39.16 -33.10 -8.17
C PRO A 495 38.29 -33.52 -6.98
N ALA A 496 38.85 -34.29 -6.06
CA ALA A 496 38.19 -34.67 -4.82
C ALA A 496 38.34 -33.56 -3.77
N SER A 497 37.30 -33.35 -2.96
CA SER A 497 37.29 -32.37 -1.88
C SER A 497 38.28 -32.74 -0.78
N SER A 498 39.08 -31.77 -0.35
CA SER A 498 40.10 -31.94 0.71
C SER A 498 39.51 -32.09 2.12
N ALA A 499 38.26 -31.67 2.33
CA ALA A 499 37.61 -31.67 3.64
C ALA A 499 36.10 -31.78 3.52
N THR A 500 35.44 -32.07 4.64
CA THR A 500 33.98 -31.99 4.77
C THR A 500 33.59 -30.59 5.24
N PHE A 501 32.61 -29.97 4.59
CA PHE A 501 32.11 -28.63 4.90
C PHE A 501 30.65 -28.69 5.38
N ILE A 502 30.37 -28.11 6.55
CA ILE A 502 29.05 -28.13 7.21
C ILE A 502 28.65 -26.71 7.61
N CYS A 503 27.43 -26.29 7.31
CA CYS A 503 26.93 -24.98 7.70
C CYS A 503 26.62 -24.95 9.20
N LEU A 504 27.10 -23.94 9.93
CA LEU A 504 26.79 -23.73 11.36
C LEU A 504 25.63 -22.74 11.58
N VAL A 505 25.35 -21.95 10.56
CA VAL A 505 24.33 -20.91 10.47
C VAL A 505 23.82 -20.97 9.03
N PRO A 506 22.58 -20.57 8.68
CA PRO A 506 22.20 -20.39 7.29
C PRO A 506 23.24 -19.56 6.54
N VAL A 507 23.63 -20.04 5.37
CA VAL A 507 24.70 -19.44 4.56
C VAL A 507 24.13 -18.94 3.25
N GLU A 508 24.39 -17.67 2.95
CA GLU A 508 24.14 -17.06 1.64
C GLU A 508 25.48 -17.00 0.89
N ALA A 509 25.47 -17.52 -0.34
CA ALA A 509 26.68 -17.68 -1.12
C ALA A 509 26.43 -17.51 -2.63
N PHE A 510 27.50 -17.30 -3.39
CA PHE A 510 27.48 -17.43 -4.84
C PHE A 510 28.21 -18.71 -5.26
N GLU A 511 27.66 -19.46 -6.22
CA GLU A 511 28.32 -20.61 -6.82
C GLU A 511 28.88 -20.30 -8.23
N LEU A 512 30.09 -20.81 -8.49
CA LEU A 512 30.69 -20.88 -9.83
C LEU A 512 30.88 -22.35 -10.20
N GLU A 513 30.14 -22.83 -11.18
CA GLU A 513 30.21 -24.21 -11.63
C GLU A 513 31.54 -24.52 -12.35
N ALA A 514 32.08 -25.73 -12.16
CA ALA A 514 33.34 -26.16 -12.78
C ALA A 514 33.31 -26.07 -14.32
N GLY A 515 32.14 -26.31 -14.94
CA GLY A 515 31.96 -26.15 -16.39
C GLY A 515 32.11 -24.71 -16.86
N HIS A 516 31.60 -23.74 -16.09
CA HIS A 516 31.77 -22.32 -16.39
C HIS A 516 33.21 -21.88 -16.19
N LEU A 517 33.87 -22.34 -15.13
CA LEU A 517 35.29 -22.07 -14.91
C LEU A 517 36.15 -22.64 -16.05
N ARG A 518 35.85 -23.87 -16.51
CA ARG A 518 36.51 -24.51 -17.67
C ARG A 518 36.35 -23.68 -18.94
N TYR A 519 35.13 -23.20 -19.21
CA TYR A 519 34.89 -22.36 -20.38
C TYR A 519 35.74 -21.08 -20.34
N ILE A 520 35.81 -20.40 -19.19
CA ILE A 520 36.58 -19.16 -19.03
C ILE A 520 38.09 -19.43 -19.20
N THR A 521 38.62 -20.48 -18.59
CA THR A 521 40.06 -20.79 -18.69
C THR A 521 40.49 -21.24 -20.07
N ASP A 522 39.58 -21.85 -20.84
CA ASP A 522 39.84 -22.24 -22.22
C ASP A 522 39.69 -21.06 -23.19
N HIS A 523 38.65 -20.24 -23.02
CA HIS A 523 38.42 -19.06 -23.84
C HIS A 523 39.51 -17.99 -23.67
N PHE A 524 39.97 -17.74 -22.43
CA PHE A 524 41.03 -16.77 -22.12
C PHE A 524 42.39 -17.45 -21.91
N ARG A 525 42.67 -18.53 -22.65
CA ARG A 525 43.88 -19.36 -22.49
C ARG A 525 45.19 -18.56 -22.48
N TYR A 526 45.29 -17.50 -23.27
CA TYR A 526 46.48 -16.67 -23.38
C TYR A 526 46.88 -16.01 -22.04
N ARG A 527 45.91 -15.63 -21.20
CA ARG A 527 46.20 -15.09 -19.86
C ARG A 527 46.53 -16.19 -18.86
N PHE A 528 45.76 -17.27 -18.86
CA PHE A 528 45.95 -18.38 -17.93
C PHE A 528 47.23 -19.20 -18.19
N ALA A 529 47.87 -19.03 -19.35
CA ALA A 529 49.18 -19.60 -19.66
C ALA A 529 50.35 -18.85 -18.98
N ASN A 530 50.13 -17.68 -18.40
CA ASN A 530 51.18 -16.86 -17.78
C ASN A 530 51.83 -17.58 -16.58
N GLU A 531 53.17 -17.59 -16.56
CA GLU A 531 54.00 -18.16 -15.49
C GLU A 531 53.67 -17.56 -14.12
N SER A 532 53.34 -16.27 -14.04
CA SER A 532 52.99 -15.61 -12.78
C SER A 532 51.71 -16.20 -12.16
N LEU A 533 50.68 -16.43 -12.98
CA LEU A 533 49.42 -17.04 -12.54
C LEU A 533 49.63 -18.50 -12.12
N LYS A 534 50.46 -19.25 -12.86
CA LYS A 534 50.85 -20.62 -12.48
C LYS A 534 51.56 -20.65 -11.12
N ARG A 535 52.48 -19.72 -10.86
CA ARG A 535 53.18 -19.61 -9.56
C ARG A 535 52.23 -19.26 -8.43
N THR A 536 51.31 -18.31 -8.65
CA THR A 536 50.29 -17.96 -7.65
C THR A 536 49.38 -19.14 -7.36
N ALA A 537 48.91 -19.85 -8.39
CA ALA A 537 48.09 -21.05 -8.23
C ALA A 537 48.82 -22.15 -7.43
N ARG A 538 50.12 -22.38 -7.72
CA ARG A 538 50.96 -23.30 -6.93
C ARG A 538 51.12 -22.83 -5.49
N TYR A 539 51.41 -21.55 -5.26
CA TYR A 539 51.63 -21.00 -3.93
C TYR A 539 50.39 -21.12 -3.02
N TYR A 540 49.19 -20.94 -3.57
CA TYR A 540 47.94 -21.04 -2.81
C TYR A 540 47.34 -22.43 -2.76
N SER A 541 47.81 -23.38 -3.59
CA SER A 541 47.32 -24.75 -3.57
C SER A 541 47.69 -25.47 -2.26
N SER A 542 46.69 -26.06 -1.60
CA SER A 542 46.87 -26.87 -0.39
C SER A 542 47.85 -28.04 -0.59
N ASN A 543 47.82 -28.67 -1.77
CA ASN A 543 48.70 -29.80 -2.09
C ASN A 543 50.18 -29.38 -2.22
N TRP A 544 50.43 -28.24 -2.84
CA TRP A 544 51.79 -27.70 -2.97
C TRP A 544 52.34 -27.19 -1.64
N ARG A 545 51.51 -26.56 -0.82
CA ARG A 545 51.89 -26.12 0.54
C ARG A 545 52.25 -27.29 1.44
N THR A 546 51.45 -28.37 1.42
CA THR A 546 51.75 -29.58 2.20
C THR A 546 53.02 -30.25 1.69
N TRP A 547 53.23 -30.37 0.38
CA TRP A 547 54.48 -30.89 -0.17
C TRP A 547 55.70 -30.04 0.21
N ALA A 548 55.61 -28.72 0.08
CA ALA A 548 56.69 -27.80 0.46
C ALA A 548 57.02 -27.93 1.95
N ALA A 549 56.01 -27.98 2.82
CA ALA A 549 56.20 -28.17 4.26
C ALA A 549 56.92 -29.50 4.56
N VAL A 550 56.52 -30.60 3.91
CA VAL A 550 57.18 -31.91 4.08
C VAL A 550 58.64 -31.87 3.60
N ASN A 551 58.92 -31.21 2.48
CA ASN A 551 60.29 -31.05 1.96
C ASN A 551 61.18 -30.24 2.90
N ILE A 552 60.68 -29.10 3.41
CA ILE A 552 61.40 -28.25 4.36
C ILE A 552 61.67 -29.02 5.65
N GLN A 553 60.67 -29.73 6.19
CA GLN A 553 60.82 -30.57 7.37
C GLN A 553 61.89 -31.67 7.16
N PHE A 554 61.92 -32.27 5.97
CA PHE A 554 62.90 -33.29 5.62
C PHE A 554 64.31 -32.74 5.49
N ALA A 555 64.47 -31.61 4.79
CA ALA A 555 65.75 -30.91 4.64
C ALA A 555 66.32 -30.50 6.00
N TRP A 556 65.48 -29.94 6.89
CA TRP A 556 65.84 -29.58 8.26
C TRP A 556 66.31 -30.78 9.07
N ARG A 557 65.59 -31.91 9.02
CA ARG A 557 66.00 -33.14 9.71
C ARG A 557 67.33 -33.69 9.19
N ARG A 558 67.59 -33.58 7.88
CA ARG A 558 68.85 -33.99 7.26
C ARG A 558 70.01 -33.09 7.71
N TYR A 559 69.79 -31.78 7.78
CA TYR A 559 70.76 -30.81 8.31
C TYR A 559 71.08 -31.09 9.78
N LYS A 560 70.05 -31.27 10.63
CA LYS A 560 70.22 -31.56 12.06
C LYS A 560 71.05 -32.83 12.31
N ARG A 561 70.88 -33.88 11.49
CA ARG A 561 71.72 -35.09 11.57
C ARG A 561 73.17 -34.88 11.14
N ARG A 562 73.43 -34.01 10.18
CA ARG A 562 74.80 -33.68 9.76
C ARG A 562 75.52 -32.82 10.81
N SER A 563 74.76 -32.00 11.55
CA SER A 563 75.31 -31.09 12.56
C SER A 563 75.28 -31.64 13.99
N GLY A 564 74.59 -32.76 14.26
CA GLY A 564 74.48 -33.38 15.59
C GLY A 564 74.58 -34.89 15.52
N GLY A 565 75.62 -35.45 16.15
CA GLY A 565 76.00 -36.85 16.07
C GLY A 565 75.00 -37.85 16.67
N ASN A 566 74.90 -38.99 15.98
CA ASN A 566 74.40 -40.32 16.34
C ASN A 566 73.12 -40.49 17.19
N GLY A 567 72.07 -40.98 16.52
CA GLY A 567 70.94 -41.64 17.17
C GLY A 567 69.73 -41.85 16.26
N SER A 568 69.85 -42.53 15.11
CA SER A 568 68.67 -42.78 14.27
C SER A 568 67.84 -43.96 14.82
N THR A 569 66.66 -43.68 15.37
CA THR A 569 65.70 -44.72 15.78
C THR A 569 65.01 -45.37 14.57
N LEU A 570 64.63 -46.65 14.68
CA LEU A 570 63.94 -47.43 13.62
C LEU A 570 62.68 -46.72 13.07
N ARG A 571 62.01 -45.92 13.92
CA ARG A 571 60.84 -45.09 13.59
C ARG A 571 61.18 -43.97 12.61
N GLU A 572 62.35 -43.36 12.72
CA GLU A 572 62.82 -42.35 11.76
C GLU A 572 63.13 -42.95 10.39
N ARG A 573 63.68 -44.18 10.32
CA ARG A 573 63.93 -44.87 9.04
C ARG A 573 62.62 -45.18 8.31
N ARG A 574 61.54 -45.51 9.02
CA ARG A 574 60.20 -45.68 8.41
C ARG A 574 59.65 -44.34 7.91
N LEU A 575 59.72 -43.28 8.71
CA LEU A 575 59.31 -41.94 8.29
C LEU A 575 60.11 -41.43 7.09
N LEU A 576 61.39 -41.80 6.98
CA LEU A 576 62.24 -41.55 5.82
C LEU A 576 61.79 -42.30 4.58
N ARG A 577 61.35 -43.56 4.70
CA ARG A 577 60.77 -44.29 3.57
C ARG A 577 59.44 -43.68 3.13
N TYR A 578 58.57 -43.29 4.06
CA TYR A 578 57.32 -42.59 3.73
C TYR A 578 57.57 -41.21 3.12
N ALA A 579 58.55 -40.46 3.64
CA ALA A 579 58.95 -39.18 3.07
C ALA A 579 59.62 -39.35 1.69
N ALA A 580 60.46 -40.37 1.50
CA ALA A 580 61.04 -40.68 0.20
C ALA A 580 59.96 -41.11 -0.81
N MET A 581 58.94 -41.85 -0.37
CA MET A 581 57.77 -42.21 -1.18
C MET A 581 56.91 -40.98 -1.53
N PHE A 582 56.71 -40.05 -0.58
CA PHE A 582 56.03 -38.77 -0.83
C PHE A 582 56.87 -37.79 -1.65
N MET A 583 58.21 -37.86 -1.61
CA MET A 583 59.11 -37.02 -2.40
C MET A 583 59.38 -37.60 -3.80
N SER A 584 59.29 -38.93 -3.99
CA SER A 584 59.27 -39.55 -5.31
C SER A 584 57.98 -39.20 -6.08
N ILE A 585 56.93 -38.85 -5.34
CA ILE A 585 55.75 -38.17 -5.87
C ILE A 585 56.00 -36.66 -5.69
N ARG A 586 56.88 -36.05 -6.52
CA ARG A 586 56.73 -34.61 -6.81
C ARG A 586 55.23 -34.45 -7.07
N PRO A 587 54.46 -33.61 -6.34
CA PRO A 587 53.06 -33.36 -6.66
C PRO A 587 53.18 -32.99 -8.11
N HIS A 588 52.67 -33.87 -8.98
CA HIS A 588 53.04 -33.82 -10.39
C HIS A 588 52.90 -32.36 -10.77
N ASP A 589 53.94 -31.77 -11.35
CA ASP A 589 53.81 -30.41 -11.83
C ASP A 589 52.76 -30.48 -12.91
N HIS A 590 51.49 -30.33 -12.54
CA HIS A 590 50.32 -30.58 -13.38
C HIS A 590 50.15 -29.44 -14.41
N LEU A 591 51.20 -28.62 -14.55
CA LEU A 591 51.35 -27.39 -15.31
C LEU A 591 52.61 -27.40 -16.18
N GLU A 592 53.47 -28.43 -16.06
CA GLU A 592 54.57 -28.77 -16.98
C GLU A 592 54.03 -29.62 -18.13
#